data_AF-A0A3A0AZ71-F1
#
_entry.id   AF-A0A3A0AZ71-F1
#
_cell.length_a   1.000
_cell.length_b   1.000
_cell.length_c   1.000
_cell.angle_alpha   90.00
_cell.angle_beta   90.00
_cell.angle_gamma   90.00
#
_symmetry.space_group_name_H-M   'P 1'
#
loop_
_entity.id
_entity.type
_entity.pdbx_description
1 polymer ?
#
loop_
_entity_poly.entity_id
_entity_poly.type
_entity_poly.pdbx_seq_one_letter_code
_entity_poly.pdbx_strand_id
1 'polypeptide(L)' 'MEDTRPSAATLKKTVRSLMRPVITVEEDCGLLRAYSLMLQQNLHDIPVVSKDGRLVGIASRVDIGVTILKAWEEVE' A
#
# COMPACT_ATOMS: atom_id res chain seq x y z
N MET A 1 13.73 -0.38 1.21
CA MET A 1 14.26 0.15 -0.07
C MET A 1 14.56 -1.05 -0.94
N GLU A 2 14.40 -0.98 -2.25
CA GLU A 2 14.57 -2.16 -3.13
C GLU A 2 15.95 -2.84 -2.96
N ASP A 3 16.97 -2.09 -2.57
CA ASP A 3 18.31 -2.61 -2.28
C ASP A 3 18.53 -3.09 -0.83
N THR A 4 17.49 -3.10 0.01
CA THR A 4 17.61 -3.51 1.41
C THR A 4 17.87 -5.01 1.50
N ARG A 5 19.09 -5.38 1.90
CA ARG A 5 19.46 -6.77 2.21
C ARG A 5 19.24 -7.07 3.70
N PRO A 6 18.35 -8.00 4.05
CA PRO A 6 18.17 -8.40 5.45
C PRO A 6 19.43 -9.09 5.99
N SER A 7 19.67 -8.96 7.30
CA SER A 7 20.75 -9.69 7.96
C SER A 7 20.47 -11.20 7.95
N ALA A 8 21.53 -12.03 8.08
CA ALA A 8 21.38 -13.48 8.21
C ALA A 8 20.51 -13.90 9.41
N ALA A 9 20.48 -13.08 10.47
CA ALA A 9 19.60 -13.32 11.62
C ALA A 9 18.12 -13.07 11.27
N THR A 10 17.82 -12.04 10.48
CA THR A 10 16.46 -11.75 10.00
C THR A 10 15.95 -12.83 9.05
N LEU A 11 16.80 -13.34 8.17
CA LEU A 11 16.43 -14.41 7.22
C LEU A 11 16.06 -15.73 7.90
N LYS A 12 16.50 -15.96 9.14
CA LYS A 12 16.13 -17.14 9.94
C LYS A 12 14.78 -16.99 10.64
N LYS A 13 14.19 -15.80 10.66
CA LYS A 13 12.89 -15.54 11.29
C LYS A 13 11.75 -15.88 10.33
N THR A 14 10.61 -16.30 10.89
CA THR A 14 9.40 -16.51 10.09
C THR A 14 8.78 -15.16 9.71
N VAL A 15 8.14 -15.06 8.54
CA VAL A 15 7.38 -13.87 8.13
C VAL A 15 6.34 -13.48 9.18
N ARG A 16 5.69 -14.47 9.80
CA ARG A 16 4.73 -14.28 10.89
C ARG A 16 5.30 -13.45 12.06
N SER A 17 6.59 -13.59 12.36
CA SER A 17 7.24 -12.84 13.45
C SER A 17 7.62 -11.41 13.08
N LEU A 18 7.55 -11.07 11.79
CA LEU A 18 7.91 -9.75 11.24
C LEU A 18 6.69 -8.92 10.86
N MET A 19 5.56 -9.57 10.53
CA MET A 19 4.32 -8.90 10.13
C MET A 19 3.71 -8.10 11.29
N ARG A 20 2.99 -7.03 10.96
CA ARG A 20 2.27 -6.16 11.90
C ARG A 20 0.77 -6.20 11.60
N PRO A 21 -0.10 -5.72 12.52
CA PRO A 21 -1.53 -5.55 12.23
C PRO A 21 -1.75 -4.78 10.93
N VAL A 22 -2.68 -5.28 10.11
CA VAL A 22 -2.95 -4.73 8.78
C VAL A 22 -3.86 -3.50 8.88
N ILE A 23 -3.58 -2.52 8.03
CA ILE A 23 -4.47 -1.38 7.77
C ILE A 23 -4.94 -1.54 6.32
N THR A 24 -6.24 -1.50 6.09
CA THR A 24 -6.86 -1.71 4.78
C THR A 24 -7.72 -0.52 4.39
N VAL A 25 -8.04 -0.41 3.11
CA VAL A 25 -9.09 0.47 2.59
C VAL A 25 -10.12 -0.34 1.83
N GLU A 26 -11.35 0.15 1.78
CA GLU A 26 -12.39 -0.43 0.92
C GLU A 26 -12.10 -0.14 -0.56
N GLU A 27 -12.58 -0.99 -1.46
CA GLU A 27 -12.38 -0.89 -2.91
C GLU A 27 -12.97 0.36 -3.56
N ASP A 28 -13.94 1.01 -2.91
CA ASP A 28 -14.52 2.28 -3.32
C ASP A 28 -13.86 3.50 -2.64
N CYS A 29 -12.76 3.31 -1.90
CA CYS A 29 -11.99 4.39 -1.28
C CYS A 29 -11.33 5.28 -2.34
N GLY A 30 -11.56 6.60 -2.23
CA GLY A 30 -10.92 7.58 -3.12
C GLY A 30 -9.39 7.59 -3.00
N LEU A 31 -8.70 7.77 -4.13
CA LEU A 31 -7.23 7.70 -4.22
C LEU A 31 -6.50 8.65 -3.25
N LEU A 32 -6.96 9.89 -3.12
CA LEU A 32 -6.36 10.87 -2.20
C LEU A 32 -6.54 10.46 -0.72
N ARG A 33 -7.66 9.81 -0.39
CA ARG A 33 -7.92 9.30 0.96
C ARG A 33 -7.01 8.12 1.26
N ALA A 34 -6.89 7.17 0.33
CA ALA A 34 -5.97 6.05 0.45
C ALA A 34 -4.51 6.54 0.62
N TYR A 35 -4.08 7.50 -0.20
CA TYR A 35 -2.74 8.09 -0.10
C TYR A 35 -2.50 8.83 1.22
N SER A 36 -3.48 9.61 1.68
CA SER A 36 -3.41 10.29 2.98
C SER A 36 -3.23 9.29 4.13
N LEU A 37 -3.95 8.16 4.10
CA LEU A 37 -3.81 7.10 5.09
C LEU A 37 -2.44 6.43 5.02
N MET A 38 -1.90 6.17 3.82
CA MET A 38 -0.54 5.66 3.63
C MET A 38 0.49 6.59 4.28
N LEU A 39 0.39 7.90 4.07
CA LEU A 39 1.31 8.89 4.66
C LEU A 39 1.23 8.90 6.20
N GLN A 40 0.00 8.93 6.73
CA GLN A 40 -0.24 8.94 8.18
C GLN A 40 0.32 7.70 8.88
N GLN A 41 0.29 6.55 8.20
CA GLN A 41 0.71 5.25 8.74
C GLN A 41 2.13 4.85 8.31
N ASN A 42 2.82 5.72 7.55
CA ASN A 42 4.13 5.46 6.95
C ASN A 42 4.17 4.13 6.16
N LEU A 43 3.15 3.92 5.33
CA LEU A 43 3.00 2.75 4.46
C LEU A 43 3.39 3.10 3.02
N HIS A 44 4.00 2.14 2.33
CA HIS A 44 4.26 2.24 0.89
C HIS A 44 3.11 1.66 0.07
N ASP A 45 2.48 0.62 0.61
CA ASP A 45 1.43 -0.17 -0.02
C ASP A 45 0.31 -0.39 0.98
N ILE A 46 -0.92 -0.46 0.49
CA ILE A 46 -2.10 -0.72 1.30
C ILE A 46 -2.95 -1.83 0.66
N PRO A 47 -3.36 -2.87 1.42
CA PRO A 47 -4.32 -3.84 0.94
C PRO A 47 -5.69 -3.20 0.72
N VAL A 48 -6.33 -3.56 -0.39
CA VAL A 48 -7.67 -3.13 -0.76
C VAL A 48 -8.62 -4.29 -0.54
N VAL A 49 -9.72 -4.05 0.17
CA VAL A 49 -10.73 -5.05 0.50
C VAL A 49 -12.09 -4.68 -0.07
N SER A 50 -12.89 -5.68 -0.42
CA SER A 50 -14.31 -5.50 -0.73
C SER A 50 -15.12 -5.20 0.53
N LYS A 51 -16.41 -4.84 0.35
CA LYS A 51 -17.34 -4.55 1.46
C LYS A 51 -17.56 -5.73 2.42
N ASP A 52 -17.42 -6.95 1.93
CA ASP A 52 -17.49 -8.19 2.73
C ASP A 52 -16.12 -8.59 3.33
N GLY A 53 -15.11 -7.73 3.22
CA GLY A 53 -13.80 -7.90 3.86
C GLY A 53 -12.85 -8.84 3.12
N ARG A 54 -13.12 -9.17 1.86
CA ARG A 54 -12.22 -10.01 1.06
C ARG A 54 -11.13 -9.16 0.44
N LEU A 55 -9.89 -9.65 0.46
CA LEU A 55 -8.79 -8.99 -0.24
C LEU A 55 -9.04 -9.00 -1.75
N VAL A 56 -9.10 -7.82 -2.37
CA VAL A 56 -9.30 -7.67 -3.82
C VAL A 56 -8.02 -7.19 -4.53
N GLY A 57 -7.07 -6.61 -3.80
CA GLY A 57 -5.80 -6.19 -4.38
C GLY A 57 -4.87 -5.46 -3.42
N ILE A 58 -3.83 -4.86 -3.97
CA ILE A 58 -2.88 -4.00 -3.27
C ILE A 58 -2.72 -2.74 -4.11
N ALA A 59 -2.80 -1.57 -3.47
CA ALA A 59 -2.48 -0.29 -4.09
C ALA A 59 -1.15 0.22 -3.53
N SER A 60 -0.22 0.62 -4.41
CA SER A 60 1.01 1.29 -4.00
C SER A 60 0.87 2.81 -4.09
N ARG A 61 1.64 3.52 -3.26
CA ARG A 61 1.75 4.98 -3.36
C ARG A 61 2.29 5.46 -4.72
N VAL A 62 3.03 4.59 -5.43
CA VAL A 62 3.56 4.87 -6.78
C VAL A 62 2.45 4.78 -7.81
N ASP A 63 1.61 3.73 -7.75
CA ASP A 63 0.47 3.56 -8.65
C ASP A 63 -0.50 4.74 -8.54
N ILE A 64 -0.79 5.17 -7.31
CA ILE A 64 -1.63 6.34 -7.05
C ILE A 64 -1.00 7.60 -7.64
N GLY A 65 0.29 7.84 -7.40
CA GLY A 65 1.00 9.01 -7.93
C GLY A 65 1.00 9.06 -9.46
N VAL A 66 1.33 7.95 -10.13
CA VAL A 66 1.30 7.84 -11.60
C VAL A 66 -0.11 8.09 -12.14
N THR A 67 -1.14 7.57 -11.47
CA THR A 67 -2.54 7.76 -11.89
C THR A 67 -2.97 9.22 -11.77
N ILE A 68 -2.60 9.91 -10.69
CA ILE A 68 -2.89 11.34 -10.49
C ILE A 68 -2.20 12.19 -11.56
N LEU A 69 -0.92 11.92 -11.85
CA LEU A 69 -0.16 12.66 -12.87
C LEU A 69 -0.78 12.49 -14.26
N LYS A 70 -1.16 11.26 -14.65
CA LYS A 70 -1.84 10.99 -15.92
C LYS A 70 -3.16 11.76 -16.04
N ALA A 71 -3.95 11.78 -14.97
CA ALA A 71 -5.22 12.49 -14.97
C ALA A 71 -5.05 14.02 -15.10
N TRP A 72 -3.90 14.58 -14.71
CA TRP A 72 -3.63 16.01 -14.91
C TRP A 72 -3.27 16.36 -16.36
N GLU A 73 -2.65 15.44 -17.11
CA GLU A 73 -2.36 15.64 -18.53
C GLU A 73 -3.63 15.69 -19.39
N GLU A 74 -4.73 15.06 -18.93
CA GLU A 74 -6.01 15.01 -19.66
C GLU A 74 -6.91 16.23 -19.42
N VAL A 75 -6.56 17.09 -18.47
CA VAL A 75 -7.34 18.29 -18.10
C VAL A 75 -6.78 19.56 -18.79
N GLU A 76 -5.66 19.43 -19.50
CA GLU A 76 -5.07 20.45 -20.40
C GLU A 76 -5.60 20.28 -21.84
#